data_AF-A0A256Z5U4-F1
#
_entry.id   AF-A0A256Z5U4-F1
#
_cell.length_a   1.000
_cell.length_b   1.000
_cell.length_c   1.000
_cell.angle_alpha   90.00
_cell.angle_beta   90.00
_cell.angle_gamma   90.00
#
_symmetry.space_group_name_H-M   'P 1'
#
loop_
_entity.id
_entity.type
_entity.pdbx_description
1 polymer ?
#
loop_
_entity_poly.entity_id
_entity_poly.type
_entity_poly.pdbx_seq_one_letter_code
_entity_poly.pdbx_strand_id
1 'polypeptide(L)'
;MIRSIFKRCSITKDELLKHLTKLCEDLRADVEIRNVEGGIYGAVRVNNELVCDVRVNENMCEYYLKIKNINYLNYLIKSGFKELAELIRNYSGSYPSEVVVSKVIPSRSIYILMSSRDVPKAFPSVRVTYRENFFEVSSSYCRLSVDEDTCKFLNELLNIAKKYWLEMFE
;
A
#
# COMPACT_ATOMS: atom_id res chain seq x y z
N MET A 1 -2.87 -0.29 14.00
CA MET A 1 -1.99 -0.30 12.81
C MET A 1 -2.81 0.20 11.65
N ILE A 2 -2.25 0.80 10.60
CA ILE A 2 -3.10 1.34 9.52
C ILE A 2 -3.99 0.26 8.87
N ARG A 3 -3.48 -0.96 8.68
CA ARG A 3 -4.26 -2.09 8.16
C ARG A 3 -5.51 -2.41 8.99
N SER A 4 -5.54 -2.14 10.31
CA SER A 4 -6.75 -2.40 11.11
C SER A 4 -7.91 -1.47 10.76
N ILE A 5 -7.62 -0.29 10.21
CA ILE A 5 -8.63 0.67 9.73
C ILE A 5 -9.45 0.05 8.59
N PHE A 6 -8.81 -0.75 7.74
CA PHE A 6 -9.43 -1.32 6.55
C PHE A 6 -10.55 -2.29 6.89
N LYS A 7 -10.55 -2.95 8.06
CA LYS A 7 -11.63 -3.87 8.46
C LYS A 7 -13.00 -3.18 8.49
N ARG A 8 -13.10 -2.06 9.19
CA ARG A 8 -14.35 -1.29 9.33
C ARG A 8 -14.50 -0.16 8.33
N CYS A 9 -13.39 0.21 7.69
CA CYS A 9 -13.26 1.38 6.86
C CYS A 9 -13.87 2.65 7.50
N SER A 10 -13.52 2.86 8.76
CA SER A 10 -13.99 3.97 9.56
C SER A 10 -12.93 4.24 10.63
N ILE A 11 -12.71 5.50 10.94
CA ILE A 11 -11.77 5.96 11.95
C ILE A 11 -12.16 7.37 12.40
N THR A 12 -11.76 7.76 13.61
CA THR A 12 -11.82 9.16 14.07
C THR A 12 -10.54 9.94 13.72
N LYS A 13 -10.57 11.27 13.79
CA LYS A 13 -9.37 12.09 13.58
C LYS A 13 -8.25 11.75 14.56
N ASP A 14 -8.60 11.59 15.84
CA ASP A 14 -7.63 11.36 16.92
C ASP A 14 -6.95 9.99 16.79
N GLU A 15 -7.72 8.96 16.42
CA GLU A 15 -7.17 7.64 16.15
C GLU A 15 -6.25 7.64 14.93
N LEU A 16 -6.64 8.35 13.85
CA LEU A 16 -5.80 8.45 12.66
C LEU A 16 -4.51 9.21 12.95
N LEU A 17 -4.59 10.33 13.67
CA LEU A 17 -3.44 11.09 14.14
C LEU A 17 -2.50 10.18 14.93
N LYS A 18 -3.02 9.45 15.93
CA LYS A 18 -2.24 8.52 16.75
C LYS A 18 -1.53 7.45 15.90
N HIS A 19 -2.20 6.89 14.90
CA HIS A 19 -1.61 5.89 14.02
C HIS A 19 -0.50 6.47 13.13
N LEU A 20 -0.71 7.65 12.53
CA LEU A 20 0.29 8.29 11.67
C LEU A 20 1.48 8.83 12.46
N THR A 21 1.26 9.46 13.61
CA THR A 21 2.35 9.90 14.50
C THR A 21 3.22 8.74 14.93
N LYS A 22 2.62 7.59 15.30
CA LYS A 22 3.38 6.39 15.66
C LYS A 22 4.13 5.80 14.46
N LEU A 23 3.52 5.76 13.29
CA LEU A 23 4.17 5.22 12.08
C LEU A 23 5.47 5.98 11.76
N CYS A 24 5.44 7.30 11.97
CA CYS A 24 6.47 8.22 11.52
C CYS A 24 7.28 8.81 12.68
N GLU A 25 7.28 8.18 13.85
CA GLU A 25 8.02 8.63 15.05
C GLU A 25 9.53 8.82 14.79
N ASP A 26 10.10 8.01 13.90
CA ASP A 26 11.52 8.05 13.52
C ASP A 26 11.80 9.10 12.42
N LEU A 27 10.76 9.72 11.87
CA LEU A 27 10.85 10.78 10.88
C LEU A 27 10.60 12.11 11.57
N ARG A 28 11.41 13.12 11.22
CA ARG A 28 11.07 14.52 11.50
C ARG A 28 9.97 14.96 10.54
N ALA A 29 8.77 14.42 10.73
CA ALA A 29 7.64 14.55 9.83
C ALA A 29 6.52 15.41 10.43
N ASP A 30 5.86 16.14 9.55
CA ASP A 30 4.63 16.86 9.86
C ASP A 30 3.44 15.95 9.55
N VAL A 31 2.51 15.83 10.51
CA VAL A 31 1.28 15.04 10.37
C VAL A 31 0.09 15.99 10.31
N GLU A 32 -0.67 15.93 9.22
CA GLU A 32 -1.87 16.73 8.99
C GLU A 32 -3.10 15.82 8.92
N ILE A 33 -4.13 16.09 9.72
CA ILE A 33 -5.43 15.42 9.63
C ILE A 33 -6.51 16.44 9.30
N ARG A 34 -7.30 16.17 8.26
CA ARG A 34 -8.41 17.02 7.83
C ARG A 34 -9.66 16.21 7.52
N ASN A 35 -10.81 16.86 7.64
CA ASN A 35 -12.03 16.35 7.04
C ASN A 35 -12.02 16.71 5.57
N VAL A 36 -12.46 15.76 4.74
CA VAL A 36 -12.77 15.96 3.33
C VAL A 36 -14.23 15.54 3.13
N GLU A 37 -14.89 15.98 2.07
CA GLU A 37 -16.30 15.67 1.83
C GLU A 37 -16.55 14.15 1.95
N GLY A 38 -17.34 13.75 2.96
CA GLY A 38 -17.67 12.35 3.25
C GLY A 38 -16.60 11.51 3.96
N GLY A 39 -15.49 12.08 4.44
CA GLY A 39 -14.42 11.28 5.06
C GLY A 39 -13.32 12.02 5.81
N ILE A 40 -12.31 11.26 6.22
CA ILE A 40 -11.11 11.71 6.91
C ILE A 40 -9.89 11.46 6.03
N TYR A 41 -9.03 12.45 5.94
CA TYR A 41 -7.74 12.39 5.26
C TYR A 41 -6.63 12.68 6.25
N GLY A 42 -5.62 11.80 6.30
CA GLY A 42 -4.40 12.01 7.05
C GLY A 42 -3.19 11.97 6.12
N ALA A 43 -2.28 12.93 6.24
CA ALA A 43 -1.04 12.99 5.48
C ALA A 43 0.17 13.13 6.39
N VAL A 44 1.27 12.52 5.97
CA VAL A 44 2.59 12.66 6.58
C VAL A 44 3.54 13.25 5.56
N ARG A 45 4.19 14.36 5.91
CA ARG A 45 5.17 15.05 5.07
C ARG A 45 6.53 15.10 5.73
N VAL A 46 7.59 14.96 4.95
CA VAL A 46 8.98 15.16 5.39
C VAL A 46 9.60 16.19 4.45
N ASN A 47 10.03 17.34 4.98
CA ASN A 47 10.52 18.47 4.17
C ASN A 47 9.53 18.88 3.07
N ASN A 48 8.25 19.07 3.44
CA ASN A 48 7.11 19.37 2.55
C ASN A 48 6.73 18.29 1.52
N GLU A 49 7.49 17.21 1.42
CA GLU A 49 7.20 16.12 0.49
C GLU A 49 6.28 15.08 1.14
N LEU A 50 5.22 14.68 0.43
CA LEU A 50 4.31 13.63 0.90
C LEU A 50 5.05 12.28 0.96
N VAL A 51 5.05 11.65 2.13
CA VAL A 51 5.62 10.33 2.35
C VAL A 51 4.53 9.27 2.47
N CYS A 52 3.45 9.60 3.16
CA CYS A 52 2.36 8.66 3.42
C CYS A 52 1.04 9.43 3.48
N ASP A 53 -0.04 8.84 2.95
CA ASP A 53 -1.38 9.32 3.24
C ASP A 53 -2.36 8.16 3.50
N VAL A 54 -3.42 8.48 4.22
CA VAL A 54 -4.53 7.58 4.51
C VAL A 54 -5.82 8.32 4.22
N ARG A 55 -6.69 7.71 3.41
CA ARG A 55 -8.00 8.25 3.08
C ARG A 55 -9.05 7.26 3.56
N VAL A 56 -10.06 7.74 4.28
CA VAL A 56 -11.15 6.92 4.82
C VAL A 56 -12.45 7.65 4.56
N ASN A 57 -13.34 7.05 3.79
CA ASN A 57 -14.72 7.50 3.63
C ASN A 57 -15.67 6.29 3.57
N GLU A 58 -16.97 6.55 3.45
CA GLU A 58 -18.00 5.51 3.40
C GLU A 58 -17.87 4.52 2.23
N ASN A 59 -17.09 4.87 1.19
CA ASN A 59 -16.93 4.08 -0.02
C ASN A 59 -15.57 3.38 -0.11
N MET A 60 -14.54 3.92 0.56
CA MET A 60 -13.16 3.50 0.35
C MET A 60 -12.25 3.81 1.54
N CYS A 61 -11.32 2.89 1.78
CA CYS A 61 -10.14 3.11 2.60
C CYS A 61 -8.89 2.89 1.79
N GLU A 62 -7.99 3.85 1.81
CA GLU A 62 -6.77 3.84 1.00
C GLU A 62 -5.58 4.21 1.86
N TYR A 63 -4.48 3.51 1.62
CA TYR A 63 -3.18 3.79 2.19
C TYR A 63 -2.19 3.97 1.05
N TYR A 64 -1.53 5.12 1.05
CA TYR A 64 -0.46 5.47 0.13
C TYR A 64 0.87 5.54 0.88
N LEU A 65 1.92 4.97 0.29
CA LEU A 65 3.30 5.12 0.75
C LEU A 65 4.23 5.42 -0.42
N LYS A 66 4.92 6.55 -0.36
CA LYS A 66 6.05 6.87 -1.23
C LYS A 66 7.31 6.19 -0.71
N ILE A 67 8.05 5.50 -1.58
CA ILE A 67 9.22 4.70 -1.19
C ILE A 67 10.47 5.36 -1.77
N LYS A 68 11.15 6.22 -1.01
CA LYS A 68 12.37 6.90 -1.51
C LYS A 68 13.54 5.95 -1.67
N ASN A 69 13.70 5.03 -0.74
CA ASN A 69 14.70 3.96 -0.76
C ASN A 69 14.15 2.68 -0.11
N ILE A 70 14.88 1.57 -0.20
CA ILE A 70 14.43 0.26 0.29
C ILE A 70 14.05 0.24 1.78
N ASN A 71 14.62 1.13 2.61
CA ASN A 71 14.31 1.19 4.03
C ASN A 71 12.89 1.69 4.30
N TYR A 72 12.27 2.39 3.34
CA TYR A 72 10.88 2.86 3.48
C TYR A 72 9.88 1.70 3.48
N LEU A 73 10.26 0.51 3.01
CA LEU A 73 9.46 -0.70 3.18
C LEU A 73 9.20 -1.05 4.66
N ASN A 74 10.01 -0.56 5.59
CA ASN A 74 9.74 -0.74 7.03
C ASN A 74 8.46 -0.01 7.47
N TYR A 75 8.07 1.10 6.81
CA TYR A 75 6.79 1.75 7.07
C TYR A 75 5.61 0.90 6.59
N LEU A 76 5.77 0.19 5.47
CA LEU A 76 4.76 -0.76 5.00
C LEU A 76 4.56 -1.90 6.03
N ILE A 77 5.65 -2.41 6.62
CA ILE A 77 5.61 -3.38 7.73
C ILE A 77 4.91 -2.78 8.97
N LYS A 78 5.33 -1.59 9.44
CA LYS A 78 4.72 -0.90 10.61
C LYS A 78 3.23 -0.60 10.40
N SER A 79 2.82 -0.34 9.16
CA SER A 79 1.41 -0.15 8.77
C SER A 79 0.59 -1.44 8.78
N GLY A 80 1.23 -2.60 8.87
CA GLY A 80 0.60 -3.92 8.96
C GLY A 80 0.64 -4.73 7.66
N PHE A 81 1.36 -4.29 6.63
CA PHE A 81 1.47 -4.93 5.32
C PHE A 81 2.81 -5.68 5.17
N LYS A 82 3.15 -6.50 6.16
CA LYS A 82 4.46 -7.16 6.25
C LYS A 82 4.75 -8.06 5.04
N GLU A 83 3.79 -8.89 4.64
CA GLU A 83 3.98 -9.84 3.54
C GLU A 83 4.23 -9.13 2.22
N LEU A 84 3.52 -8.01 1.99
CA LEU A 84 3.71 -7.17 0.82
C LEU A 84 5.11 -6.54 0.79
N ALA A 85 5.57 -6.05 1.94
CA ALA A 85 6.91 -5.47 2.07
C ALA A 85 8.03 -6.49 1.83
N GLU A 86 7.86 -7.71 2.35
CA GLU A 86 8.81 -8.82 2.16
C GLU A 86 8.85 -9.28 0.69
N LEU A 87 7.69 -9.40 0.04
CA LEU A 87 7.62 -9.72 -1.39
C LEU A 87 8.37 -8.69 -2.24
N ILE A 88 8.13 -7.40 -2.00
CA ILE A 88 8.84 -6.32 -2.71
C ILE A 88 10.34 -6.37 -2.43
N ARG A 89 10.75 -6.56 -1.17
CA ARG A 89 12.17 -6.60 -0.79
C ARG A 89 12.94 -7.73 -1.47
N ASN A 90 12.27 -8.85 -1.74
CA ASN A 90 12.85 -10.02 -2.39
C ASN A 90 12.88 -9.89 -3.93
N TYR A 91 12.29 -8.84 -4.51
CA TYR A 91 12.26 -8.63 -5.95
C TYR A 91 13.59 -8.05 -6.47
N SER A 92 14.51 -8.93 -6.86
CA SER A 92 15.64 -8.69 -7.78
C SER A 92 16.53 -7.45 -7.52
N GLY A 93 16.53 -6.91 -6.30
CA GLY A 93 17.28 -5.70 -5.94
C GLY A 93 16.65 -4.39 -6.44
N SER A 94 15.37 -4.38 -6.82
CA SER A 94 14.60 -3.17 -7.12
C SER A 94 13.37 -3.07 -6.22
N TYR A 95 12.65 -1.95 -6.31
CA TYR A 95 11.47 -1.65 -5.49
C TYR A 95 10.65 -0.54 -6.18
N PRO A 96 9.33 -0.46 -5.95
CA PRO A 96 8.50 0.55 -6.60
C PRO A 96 8.77 1.94 -6.05
N SER A 97 8.35 2.96 -6.80
CA SER A 97 8.42 4.35 -6.35
C SER A 97 7.35 4.69 -5.29
N GLU A 98 6.23 4.00 -5.33
CA GLU A 98 5.12 4.14 -4.40
C GLU A 98 4.28 2.86 -4.38
N VAL A 99 3.57 2.65 -3.29
CA VAL A 99 2.61 1.55 -3.10
C VAL A 99 1.30 2.14 -2.62
N VAL A 100 0.20 1.72 -3.24
CA VAL A 100 -1.16 2.05 -2.82
C VAL A 100 -1.90 0.76 -2.49
N VAL A 101 -2.57 0.71 -1.34
CA VAL A 101 -3.48 -0.37 -0.98
C VAL A 101 -4.84 0.25 -0.70
N SER A 102 -5.86 -0.17 -1.45
CA SER A 102 -7.21 0.38 -1.35
C SER A 102 -8.23 -0.71 -1.13
N LYS A 103 -9.15 -0.52 -0.18
CA LYS A 103 -10.38 -1.29 0.01
C LYS A 103 -11.54 -0.46 -0.49
N VAL A 104 -12.28 -0.97 -1.47
CA VAL A 104 -13.48 -0.32 -2.02
C VAL A 104 -14.70 -1.10 -1.56
N ILE A 105 -15.56 -0.45 -0.78
CA ILE A 105 -16.71 -1.08 -0.11
C ILE A 105 -17.79 -1.49 -1.12
N PRO A 106 -18.27 -0.63 -2.03
CA PRO A 106 -19.39 -0.97 -2.91
C PRO A 106 -19.12 -2.17 -3.81
N SER A 107 -17.88 -2.31 -4.31
CA SER A 107 -17.48 -3.41 -5.19
C SER A 107 -16.85 -4.59 -4.45
N ARG A 108 -16.79 -4.55 -3.11
CA ARG A 108 -16.07 -5.52 -2.26
C ARG A 108 -14.70 -5.87 -2.83
N SER A 109 -13.90 -4.85 -3.15
CA SER A 109 -12.63 -5.04 -3.85
C SER A 109 -11.43 -4.58 -3.04
N ILE A 110 -10.31 -5.28 -3.19
CA ILE A 110 -8.97 -4.80 -2.81
C ILE A 110 -8.20 -4.44 -4.07
N TYR A 111 -7.56 -3.28 -4.05
CA TYR A 111 -6.59 -2.85 -5.05
C TYR A 111 -5.21 -2.75 -4.42
N ILE A 112 -4.20 -3.23 -5.12
CA ILE A 112 -2.79 -2.96 -4.81
C ILE A 112 -2.16 -2.38 -6.07
N LEU A 113 -1.66 -1.16 -5.98
CA LEU A 113 -0.99 -0.46 -7.08
C LEU A 113 0.47 -0.22 -6.69
N MET A 114 1.38 -0.42 -7.63
CA MET A 114 2.78 -0.10 -7.46
C MET A 114 3.27 0.63 -8.70
N SER A 115 3.87 1.81 -8.54
CA SER A 115 4.39 2.57 -9.67
C SER A 115 5.83 2.16 -9.96
N SER A 116 6.18 2.15 -11.25
CA SER A 116 7.51 1.76 -11.71
C SER A 116 8.64 2.60 -11.09
N ARG A 117 9.85 2.04 -11.16
CA ARG A 117 11.10 2.70 -10.76
C ARG A 117 12.25 2.12 -11.57
N ASP A 118 13.19 2.96 -11.97
CA ASP A 118 14.38 2.54 -12.72
C ASP A 118 15.68 2.79 -11.93
N VAL A 119 15.85 2.15 -10.76
CA VAL A 119 17.10 2.26 -9.95
C VAL A 119 17.31 1.04 -9.04
N PRO A 120 18.42 0.27 -9.13
CA PRO A 120 19.37 0.14 -10.25
C PRO A 120 18.85 -0.77 -11.38
N LYS A 121 17.75 -1.48 -11.14
CA LYS A 121 17.01 -2.28 -12.13
C LYS A 121 15.58 -1.76 -12.22
N ALA A 122 14.93 -2.00 -13.36
CA ALA A 122 13.53 -1.65 -13.55
C ALA A 122 12.64 -2.44 -12.58
N PHE A 123 11.72 -1.75 -11.92
CA PHE A 123 10.56 -2.30 -11.23
C PHE A 123 9.33 -2.02 -12.08
N PRO A 124 8.46 -3.01 -12.35
CA PRO A 124 7.31 -2.80 -13.21
C PRO A 124 6.23 -1.95 -12.55
N SER A 125 5.44 -1.25 -13.35
CA SER A 125 4.15 -0.75 -12.86
C SER A 125 3.21 -1.92 -12.71
N VAL A 126 2.65 -2.12 -11.51
CA VAL A 126 1.80 -3.28 -11.19
C VAL A 126 0.44 -2.80 -10.71
N ARG A 127 -0.60 -3.48 -11.17
CA ARG A 127 -1.97 -3.34 -10.68
C ARG A 127 -2.52 -4.71 -10.31
N VAL A 128 -3.07 -4.81 -9.12
CA VAL A 128 -3.84 -5.96 -8.65
C VAL A 128 -5.23 -5.51 -8.26
N THR A 129 -6.22 -6.28 -8.69
CA THR A 129 -7.61 -6.18 -8.24
C THR A 129 -8.06 -7.55 -7.77
N TYR A 130 -8.57 -7.64 -6.54
CA TYR A 130 -9.18 -8.86 -6.03
C TYR A 130 -10.56 -8.56 -5.46
N ARG A 131 -11.57 -9.32 -5.91
CA ARG A 131 -12.94 -9.29 -5.39
C ARG A 131 -13.58 -10.67 -5.49
N GLU A 132 -14.81 -10.80 -5.01
CA GLU A 132 -15.52 -12.07 -5.06
C GLU A 132 -15.61 -12.61 -6.50
N ASN A 133 -15.16 -13.85 -6.69
CA ASN A 133 -15.14 -14.57 -7.98
C ASN A 133 -14.39 -13.88 -9.13
N PHE A 134 -13.59 -12.84 -8.86
CA PHE A 134 -12.83 -12.14 -9.88
C PHE A 134 -11.49 -11.65 -9.32
N PHE A 135 -10.44 -11.89 -10.09
CA PHE A 135 -9.15 -11.28 -9.83
C PHE A 135 -8.45 -10.89 -11.12
N GLU A 136 -7.63 -9.86 -11.02
CA GLU A 136 -6.77 -9.40 -12.10
C GLU A 136 -5.42 -9.02 -11.50
N VAL A 137 -4.34 -9.44 -12.14
CA VAL A 137 -3.00 -8.92 -11.91
C VAL A 137 -2.40 -8.55 -13.26
N SER A 138 -1.98 -7.30 -13.38
CA SER A 138 -1.35 -6.76 -14.57
C SER A 138 -0.06 -6.04 -14.22
N SER A 139 0.87 -6.05 -15.18
CA SER A 139 2.19 -5.47 -15.05
C SER A 139 2.59 -4.84 -16.37
N SER A 140 3.38 -3.77 -16.34
CA SER A 140 3.94 -3.14 -17.55
C SER A 140 4.83 -4.11 -18.36
N TYR A 141 5.38 -5.13 -17.72
CA TYR A 141 6.08 -6.24 -18.36
C TYR A 141 6.06 -7.50 -17.47
N CYS A 142 6.22 -8.69 -18.05
CA CYS A 142 6.73 -9.84 -17.29
C CYS A 142 8.06 -10.27 -17.89
N ARG A 143 9.10 -10.29 -17.06
CA ARG A 143 10.43 -10.81 -17.41
C ARG A 143 10.71 -12.09 -16.63
N LEU A 144 11.32 -13.04 -17.34
CA LEU A 144 11.87 -14.28 -16.80
C LEU A 144 13.36 -14.33 -17.18
N SER A 145 14.22 -14.14 -16.20
CA SER A 145 15.68 -14.27 -16.32
C SER A 145 16.24 -14.96 -15.07
N VAL A 146 17.55 -15.26 -15.11
CA VAL A 146 18.25 -15.93 -14.00
C VAL A 146 18.12 -15.17 -12.67
N ASP A 147 17.98 -13.85 -12.75
CA ASP A 147 17.96 -12.93 -11.62
C ASP A 147 16.62 -12.21 -11.42
N GLU A 148 15.60 -12.50 -12.24
CA GLU A 148 14.29 -11.82 -12.21
C GLU A 148 13.17 -12.76 -12.66
N ASP A 149 12.16 -12.94 -11.79
CA ASP A 149 10.94 -13.67 -12.12
C ASP A 149 9.71 -12.82 -11.76
N THR A 150 9.33 -11.98 -12.72
CA THR A 150 8.17 -11.09 -12.54
C THR A 150 6.88 -11.90 -12.49
N CYS A 151 6.77 -13.00 -13.23
CA CYS A 151 5.54 -13.78 -13.27
C CYS A 151 5.28 -14.49 -11.94
N LYS A 152 6.32 -15.01 -11.27
CA LYS A 152 6.23 -15.52 -9.90
C LYS A 152 5.86 -14.42 -8.91
N PHE A 153 6.50 -13.25 -9.00
CA PHE A 153 6.17 -12.10 -8.16
C PHE A 153 4.68 -11.73 -8.25
N LEU A 154 4.13 -11.65 -9.48
CA LEU A 154 2.72 -11.31 -9.71
C LEU A 154 1.77 -12.37 -9.12
N ASN A 155 2.11 -13.65 -9.21
CA ASN A 155 1.33 -14.73 -8.62
C ASN A 155 1.36 -14.71 -7.07
N GLU A 156 2.53 -14.46 -6.48
CA GLU A 156 2.64 -14.29 -5.02
C GLU A 156 1.89 -13.05 -4.53
N LEU A 157 1.95 -11.94 -5.29
CA LEU A 157 1.20 -10.73 -4.99
C LEU A 157 -0.32 -10.96 -5.03
N LEU A 158 -0.80 -11.75 -5.99
CA LEU A 158 -2.20 -12.14 -6.08
C LEU A 158 -2.67 -12.90 -4.84
N ASN A 159 -1.84 -13.83 -4.31
CA ASN A 159 -2.13 -14.55 -3.07
C ASN A 159 -2.19 -13.62 -1.84
N ILE A 160 -1.32 -12.61 -1.79
CA ILE A 160 -1.36 -11.57 -0.75
C ILE A 160 -2.66 -10.76 -0.86
N ALA A 161 -3.05 -10.35 -2.06
CA ALA A 161 -4.30 -9.61 -2.27
C ALA A 161 -5.53 -10.42 -1.86
N LYS A 162 -5.56 -11.72 -2.18
CA LYS A 162 -6.60 -12.66 -1.70
C LYS A 162 -6.67 -12.69 -0.18
N LYS A 163 -5.53 -12.86 0.49
CA LYS A 163 -5.44 -12.88 1.96
C LYS A 163 -5.98 -11.58 2.56
N TYR A 164 -5.60 -10.44 1.99
CA TYR A 164 -6.04 -9.13 2.46
C TYR A 164 -7.55 -8.96 2.26
N TRP A 165 -8.09 -9.42 1.13
CA TRP A 165 -9.51 -9.40 0.88
C TRP A 165 -10.29 -10.21 1.93
N LEU A 166 -9.89 -11.46 2.18
CA LEU A 166 -10.49 -12.32 3.21
C LEU A 166 -10.50 -11.61 4.57
N GLU A 167 -9.35 -11.12 5.05
CA GLU A 167 -9.26 -10.49 6.37
C GLU A 167 -10.02 -9.16 6.54
N MET A 168 -10.32 -8.48 5.42
CA MET A 168 -10.94 -7.16 5.43
C MET A 168 -12.44 -7.20 5.11
N PHE A 169 -12.93 -8.28 4.51
CA PHE A 169 -14.33 -8.43 4.08
C PHE A 169 -15.06 -9.64 4.67
N GLU A 170 -14.34 -10.59 5.28
CA GLU A 170 -14.85 -11.75 6.03
C GLU A 170 -14.43 -11.65 7.51
#